data_AF-A0A401GAR0-F1
#
_entry.id   AF-A0A401GAR0-F1
#
_cell.length_a   1.000
_cell.length_b   1.000
_cell.length_c   1.000
_cell.angle_alpha   90.00
_cell.angle_beta   90.00
_cell.angle_gamma   90.00
#
_symmetry.space_group_name_H-M   'P 1'
#
loop_
_entity.id
_entity.type
_entity.pdbx_description
1 polymer ?
#
loop_
_entity_poly.entity_id
_entity_poly.type
_entity_poly.pdbx_seq_one_letter_code
_entity_poly.pdbx_strand_id
1 'polypeptide(L)' 'MNQFMITSRAQWYYTWSPSSVGYQTLEFVPMLWRESQVSDWERSINNTISYQHVTHALGFNEPEQSAQSKLSTADGASL' A
#
# COMPACT_ATOMS: atom_id res chain seq x y z
N MET A 1 -2.42 15.84 12.57
CA MET A 1 -2.97 14.54 12.12
C MET A 1 -3.22 13.54 13.25
N ASN A 2 -3.18 13.93 14.53
CA ASN A 2 -3.27 12.96 15.65
C ASN A 2 -4.71 12.61 16.06
N GLN A 3 -5.72 13.40 15.67
CA GLN A 3 -7.11 13.21 16.10
C GLN A 3 -7.68 11.84 15.69
N PHE A 4 -7.31 11.34 14.50
CA PHE A 4 -7.79 10.05 14.03
C PHE A 4 -7.12 8.86 14.75
N MET A 5 -5.92 9.05 15.30
CA MET A 5 -5.19 8.03 16.07
C MET A 5 -5.71 7.90 17.51
N ILE A 6 -6.39 8.92 18.03
CA ILE A 6 -6.82 9.00 19.44
C ILE A 6 -8.20 8.37 19.65
N THR A 7 -9.05 8.37 18.62
CA THR A 7 -10.47 7.99 18.77
C THR A 7 -10.75 6.50 18.61
N SER A 8 -9.72 5.66 18.38
CA SER A 8 -9.79 4.20 18.14
C SER A 8 -10.76 3.75 17.02
N ARG A 9 -11.33 4.69 16.27
CA ARG A 9 -12.23 4.43 15.13
C ARG A 9 -11.49 4.16 13.83
N ALA A 10 -10.29 4.72 13.68
CA ALA A 10 -9.36 4.32 12.64
C ALA A 10 -8.48 3.20 13.19
N GLN A 11 -8.32 2.12 12.42
CA GLN A 11 -7.56 0.92 12.82
C GLN A 11 -6.39 0.64 11.88
N TRP A 12 -6.46 1.15 10.64
CA TRP A 12 -5.46 0.96 9.61
C TRP A 12 -5.30 2.21 8.76
N TYR A 13 -4.20 2.29 8.02
CA TYR A 13 -3.92 3.38 7.08
C TYR A 13 -3.07 2.88 5.91
N TYR A 14 -3.04 3.66 4.82
CA TYR A 14 -2.19 3.43 3.66
C TYR A 14 -1.67 4.77 3.13
N THR A 15 -0.66 4.74 2.26
CA THR A 15 0.11 5.94 1.85
C THR A 15 0.26 6.08 0.33
N TRP A 16 -0.55 5.35 -0.46
CA TRP A 16 -0.38 5.20 -1.91
C TRP A 16 1.04 4.75 -2.31
N SER A 17 1.69 4.01 -1.41
CA SER A 17 3.09 3.62 -1.51
C SER A 17 3.31 2.30 -0.77
N PRO A 18 4.34 1.53 -1.15
CA PRO A 18 4.78 0.38 -0.36
C PRO A 18 5.35 0.78 1.03
N SER A 19 5.64 2.07 1.26
CA SER A 19 6.32 2.54 2.47
C SER A 19 5.39 3.20 3.49
N SER A 20 5.56 2.83 4.76
CA SER A 20 4.86 3.42 5.90
C SER A 20 5.40 4.80 6.27
N VAL A 21 4.59 5.61 6.97
CA VAL A 21 5.02 6.90 7.56
C VAL A 21 5.18 6.86 9.08
N GLY A 22 5.27 5.65 9.67
CA GLY A 22 5.72 5.46 11.06
C GLY A 22 4.64 5.58 12.14
N TYR A 23 3.36 5.41 11.81
CA TYR A 23 2.30 5.33 12.82
C TYR A 23 2.29 3.94 13.46
N GLN A 24 2.65 3.84 14.74
CA GLN A 24 2.78 2.56 15.46
C GLN A 24 1.44 2.01 15.99
N THR A 25 0.42 2.84 16.11
CA THR A 25 -0.87 2.47 16.71
C THR A 25 -1.92 1.98 15.71
N LEU A 26 -1.61 2.07 14.41
CA LEU A 26 -2.51 1.69 13.32
C LEU A 26 -1.79 0.68 12.43
N GLU A 27 -2.51 -0.32 11.92
CA GLU A 27 -1.96 -1.23 10.91
C GLU A 27 -1.62 -0.43 9.65
N PHE A 28 -0.40 -0.59 9.15
CA PHE A 28 -0.03 -0.09 7.84
C PHE A 28 -0.41 -1.11 6.77
N VAL A 29 -1.12 -0.66 5.73
CA VAL A 29 -1.46 -1.50 4.58
C VAL A 29 -0.66 -1.00 3.37
N PRO A 30 0.38 -1.75 2.92
CA PRO A 30 1.18 -1.35 1.77
C PRO A 30 0.37 -1.43 0.48
N MET A 31 0.64 -0.48 -0.44
CA MET A 31 0.00 -0.43 -1.75
C MET A 31 1.04 -0.49 -2.87
N LEU A 32 0.84 -1.39 -3.83
CA LEU A 32 1.55 -1.38 -5.11
C LEU A 32 0.81 -0.45 -6.07
N TRP A 33 1.14 0.84 -6.08
CA TRP A 33 0.33 1.84 -6.79
C TRP A 33 0.40 1.68 -8.31
N ARG A 34 1.60 1.47 -8.88
CA ARG A 34 1.82 1.27 -10.32
C ARG A 34 2.95 0.28 -10.60
N GLU A 35 3.04 -0.18 -11.84
CA GLU A 35 4.07 -1.12 -12.31
C GLU A 35 5.50 -0.69 -11.96
N SER A 36 5.83 0.59 -12.05
CA SER A 36 7.21 1.03 -11.76
C SER A 36 7.62 0.88 -10.28
N GLN A 37 6.72 0.50 -9.39
CA GLN A 37 7.02 0.22 -7.99
C GLN A 37 7.23 -1.29 -7.72
N VAL A 38 7.07 -2.16 -8.72
CA VAL A 38 7.22 -3.62 -8.54
C VAL A 38 8.59 -3.97 -7.96
N SER A 39 9.67 -3.37 -8.46
CA SER A 39 11.01 -3.65 -7.93
C SER A 39 11.20 -3.21 -6.47
N ASP A 40 10.62 -2.07 -6.08
CA ASP A 40 10.65 -1.58 -4.71
C ASP A 40 9.77 -2.44 -3.79
N TRP A 41 8.63 -2.89 -4.30
CA TRP A 41 7.71 -3.80 -3.62
C TRP A 41 8.39 -5.13 -3.30
N GLU A 42 8.96 -5.81 -4.30
CA GLU A 42 9.64 -7.09 -4.12
C GLU A 42 10.78 -7.00 -3.09
N ARG A 43 11.49 -5.87 -3.06
CA ARG A 43 12.59 -5.64 -2.11
C ARG A 43 12.12 -5.39 -0.68
N SER A 44 10.95 -4.76 -0.51
CA SER A 44 10.52 -4.24 0.79
C SER A 44 9.40 -5.05 1.45
N ILE A 45 8.56 -5.75 0.69
CA ILE A 45 7.30 -6.32 1.20
C ILE A 45 7.53 -7.37 2.30
N ASN A 46 8.54 -8.23 2.16
CA ASN A 46 8.88 -9.23 3.18
C ASN A 46 9.30 -8.58 4.51
N ASN A 47 10.05 -7.47 4.43
CA ASN A 47 10.44 -6.70 5.62
C ASN A 47 9.23 -6.01 6.23
N THR A 48 8.36 -5.41 5.41
CA THR A 48 7.12 -4.78 5.87
C THR A 48 6.22 -5.78 6.61
N ILE A 49 6.02 -6.97 6.04
CA ILE A 49 5.26 -8.06 6.69
C ILE A 49 5.92 -8.48 8.00
N SER A 50 7.23 -8.74 8.00
CA SER A 50 7.92 -9.26 9.19
C SER A 50 8.02 -8.24 10.32
N TYR A 51 8.26 -6.96 10.02
CA TYR A 51 8.53 -5.95 11.04
C TYR A 51 7.28 -5.18 11.49
N GLN A 52 6.31 -4.99 10.60
CA GLN A 52 5.10 -4.23 10.90
C GLN A 52 3.87 -5.13 11.09
N HIS A 53 4.03 -6.44 10.92
CA HIS A 53 2.96 -7.43 11.09
C HIS A 53 1.72 -7.11 10.24
N VAL A 54 1.92 -6.61 9.02
CA VAL A 54 0.82 -6.26 8.12
C VAL A 54 0.11 -7.54 7.67
N THR A 55 -1.22 -7.50 7.64
CA THR A 55 -2.07 -8.64 7.27
C THR A 55 -2.78 -8.46 5.95
N HIS A 56 -2.73 -7.23 5.39
CA HIS A 56 -3.37 -6.85 4.15
C HIS A 56 -2.39 -6.16 3.21
N ALA A 57 -2.71 -6.16 1.91
CA ALA A 57 -2.01 -5.44 0.87
C ALA A 57 -3.01 -4.90 -0.16
N LEU A 58 -2.70 -3.77 -0.78
CA LEU A 58 -3.49 -3.16 -1.85
C LEU A 58 -2.74 -3.25 -3.19
N GLY A 59 -3.47 -3.56 -4.25
CA GLY A 59 -2.95 -3.61 -5.61
C GLY A 59 -2.91 -2.24 -6.29
N PHE A 60 -2.84 -2.29 -7.62
CA PHE A 60 -2.74 -1.11 -8.48
C PHE A 60 -3.89 -0.12 -8.25
N ASN A 61 -3.53 1.16 -8.18
CA ASN A 61 -4.49 2.23 -7.90
C ASN A 61 -5.14 2.73 -9.18
N GLU A 62 -6.47 2.65 -9.27
CA GLU A 62 -7.25 3.15 -10.42
C GLU A 62 -6.63 2.75 -11.77
N PRO A 63 -6.45 1.44 -12.05
CA PRO A 63 -5.83 0.96 -13.30
C PRO A 63 -6.53 1.47 -14.57
N GLU A 64 -7.83 1.76 -14.47
CA GLU A 64 -8.63 2.32 -15.55
C GLU A 64 -8.33 3.79 -15.88
N GLN A 65 -7.70 4.54 -14.95
CA GLN A 65 -7.45 5.97 -15.10
C GLN A 65 -6.07 6.24 -15.71
N SER A 66 -6.05 7.02 -16.79
CA SER A 66 -4.81 7.29 -17.55
C SER A 66 -3.77 8.11 -16.80
N ALA A 67 -4.19 8.91 -15.81
CA ALA A 67 -3.32 9.72 -14.97
C ALA A 67 -2.82 8.98 -13.70
N GLN A 68 -3.27 7.73 -13.50
CA GLN A 68 -3.00 6.94 -12.30
C GLN A 68 -2.04 5.79 -12.65
N SER A 69 -2.35 4.55 -12.25
CA SER A 69 -1.52 3.40 -12.58
C SER A 69 -1.60 3.00 -14.05
N LYS A 70 -2.70 3.33 -14.74
CA LYS A 70 -2.92 3.14 -16.18
C LYS A 70 -2.47 1.75 -16.66
N LEU A 71 -3.23 0.73 -16.28
CA LEU A 71 -2.97 -0.65 -16.65
C LEU A 71 -4.13 -1.21 -17.46
N SER A 72 -3.83 -1.98 -18.50
CA SER A 72 -4.85 -2.82 -19.12
C SER A 72 -5.25 -3.93 -18.15
N THR A 73 -6.42 -4.52 -18.36
CA THR A 73 -6.86 -5.68 -17.57
C THR A 73 -5.92 -6.87 -17.71
N ALA A 74 -5.29 -7.04 -18.88
CA ALA A 74 -4.32 -8.10 -19.12
C ALA A 74 -3.02 -7.84 -18.33
N ASP A 75 -2.50 -6.61 -18.38
CA ASP A 75 -1.28 -6.26 -17.67
C ASP A 75 -1.48 -6.42 -16.15
N GLY A 76 -2.58 -5.90 -15.62
CA GLY A 76 -2.91 -5.98 -14.20
C GLY A 76 -3.15 -7.40 -13.66
N ALA A 77 -3.43 -8.38 -14.53
CA ALA A 77 -3.55 -9.79 -14.15
C ALA A 77 -2.23 -10.58 -14.30
N SER A 78 -1.28 -10.04 -15.06
CA SER A 78 -0.02 -10.73 -15.40
C SER A 78 1.17 -10.35 -14.51
N LEU A 79 1.10 -9.17 -13.90
CA LEU A 79 2.07 -8.64 -12.95
C LEU A 79 1.82 -9.19 -11.54
#